data_AF-A0A059CMK3-F1
#
_entry.id   AF-A0A059CMK3-F1
#
_cell.length_a   1.000
_cell.length_b   1.000
_cell.length_c   1.000
_cell.angle_alpha   90.00
_cell.angle_beta   90.00
_cell.angle_gamma   90.00
#
_symmetry.space_group_name_H-M   'P 1'
#
loop_
_entity.id
_entity.type
_entity.pdbx_description
1 polymer ?
#
loop_
_entity_poly.entity_id
_entity_poly.type
_entity_poly.pdbx_seq_one_letter_code
_entity_poly.pdbx_strand_id
1 'polypeptide(L)' 'MSWQTYVDEHLMCEIEGNHLTSAAIIGCDGSVWAQSSAFPQ' A
#
# COMPACT_ATOMS: atom_id res chain seq x y z
N MET A 1 0.31 9.98 11.65
CA MET A 1 0.82 9.33 10.42
C MET A 1 0.58 7.84 10.60
N SER A 2 -0.46 7.28 9.98
CA SER A 2 -0.74 5.83 10.03
C SER A 2 -0.03 5.13 8.87
N TRP A 3 0.26 3.83 9.01
CA TRP A 3 0.79 3.02 7.89
C TRP A 3 -0.16 2.97 6.70
N GLN A 4 -1.48 3.09 6.94
CA GLN A 4 -2.48 3.16 5.88
C GLN A 4 -2.32 4.42 5.02
N THR A 5 -2.14 5.59 5.63
CA THR A 5 -1.86 6.83 4.90
C THR A 5 -0.60 6.70 4.05
N TYR A 6 0.41 5.95 4.51
CA TYR A 6 1.61 5.71 3.71
C TYR A 6 1.31 4.85 2.47
N VAL A 7 0.51 3.79 2.61
CA VAL A 7 0.08 3.00 1.45
C VAL A 7 -0.73 3.85 0.48
N ASP A 8 -1.73 4.58 0.98
CA ASP A 8 -2.67 5.32 0.13
C ASP A 8 -2.01 6.51 -0.57
N GLU A 9 -1.18 7.28 0.13
CA GLU A 9 -0.62 8.54 -0.39
C GLU A 9 0.77 8.41 -1.00
N HIS A 10 1.57 7.41 -0.57
CA HIS A 10 2.97 7.29 -1.00
C HIS A 10 3.23 6.09 -1.91
N LEU A 11 2.52 4.97 -1.72
CA LEU A 11 2.68 3.77 -2.56
C LEU A 11 1.65 3.74 -3.70
N MET A 12 0.41 4.14 -3.44
CA MET A 12 -0.68 4.16 -4.43
C MET A 12 -0.80 5.52 -5.16
N CYS A 13 0.25 6.35 -5.13
CA CYS A 13 0.24 7.63 -5.83
C CYS A 13 0.25 7.45 -7.35
N GLU A 14 -0.19 8.49 -8.07
CA GLU A 14 -0.01 8.54 -9.51
C GLU A 14 1.45 8.81 -9.86
N ILE A 15 1.98 7.99 -10.77
CA ILE A 15 3.30 8.11 -11.37
C ILE A 15 3.11 8.18 -12.88
N GLU A 16 3.25 9.39 -13.43
CA GLU A 16 3.17 9.64 -14.87
C GLU A 16 1.87 9.11 -15.51
N GLY A 17 0.73 9.31 -14.81
CA GLY A 17 -0.61 8.86 -15.24
C GLY A 17 -0.88 7.37 -15.03
N ASN A 18 0.01 6.65 -14.36
CA ASN A 18 -0.18 5.27 -13.95
C ASN A 18 -0.21 5.15 -12.42
N HIS A 19 -0.80 4.08 -11.90
CA HIS A 19 -0.74 3.76 -10.47
C HIS A 19 -0.48 2.26 -10.30
N LEU A 20 0.06 1.87 -9.13
CA LEU A 20 0.19 0.45 -8.80
C LEU A 20 -1.19 -0.21 -8.74
N THR A 21 -1.31 -1.44 -9.23
CA THR A 21 -2.56 -2.21 -9.13
C THR A 21 -2.87 -2.56 -7.67
N SER A 22 -1.84 -2.84 -6.87
CA SER A 22 -1.96 -3.06 -5.42
C SER A 22 -0.62 -2.81 -4.71
N ALA A 23 -0.67 -2.50 -3.42
CA ALA A 23 0.50 -2.32 -2.56
C ALA A 23 0.17 -2.73 -1.10
N ALA A 24 1.18 -3.17 -0.34
CA ALA A 24 1.05 -3.45 1.08
C ALA A 24 2.37 -3.24 1.83
N ILE A 25 2.26 -2.98 3.13
CA ILE A 25 3.38 -2.94 4.08
C ILE A 25 3.22 -4.13 5.01
N ILE A 26 4.20 -5.04 4.96
CA ILE A 26 4.22 -6.28 5.74
C ILE A 26 5.39 -6.18 6.72
N GLY A 27 5.11 -6.44 8.00
CA GLY A 27 6.12 -6.54 9.03
C GLY A 27 7.03 -7.75 8.80
N CYS A 28 8.25 -7.70 9.33
CA CYS A 28 9.20 -8.82 9.20
C CYS A 28 8.70 -10.12 9.86
N ASP A 29 7.66 -10.03 10.71
CA ASP A 29 6.92 -11.13 11.32
C ASP A 29 5.83 -11.72 10.40
N GLY A 30 5.62 -11.14 9.22
CA GLY A 30 4.57 -11.53 8.26
C GLY A 30 3.22 -10.84 8.51
N SER A 31 3.10 -10.00 9.53
CA SER A 31 1.86 -9.28 9.84
C SER A 31 1.61 -8.16 8.82
N VAL A 32 0.38 -8.03 8.33
CA VAL A 32 0.00 -6.91 7.45
C VAL A 32 -0.21 -5.66 8.29
N TRP A 33 0.61 -4.64 8.09
CA TRP A 33 0.49 -3.35 8.79
C TRP A 33 -0.44 -2.37 8.06
N ALA A 34 -0.45 -2.43 6.73
CA ALA A 34 -1.38 -1.70 5.87
C ALA A 34 -1.42 -2.33 4.47
N GLN A 35 -2.54 -2.21 3.78
CA GLN A 35 -2.71 -2.71 2.42
C GLN A 35 -3.66 -1.83 1.61
N SER A 36 -3.47 -1.80 0.30
CA SER A 36 -4.41 -1.19 -0.64
C SER A 36 -5.67 -2.06 -0.75
N SER A 37 -6.80 -1.47 -1.10
CA SER A 37 -8.08 -2.19 -1.27
C SER A 37 -8.05 -3.29 -2.34
N ALA A 38 -7.14 -3.18 -3.32
CA ALA A 38 -6.97 -4.15 -4.40
C ALA A 38 -5.90 -5.21 -4.10
N PHE A 39 -5.34 -5.24 -2.88
CA PHE A 39 -4.36 -6.24 -2.49
C PHE A 39 -4.99 -7.65 -2.44
N PRO A 40 -4.35 -8.67 -3.04
CA PRO A 40 -4.87 -10.04 -3.01
C PRO A 40 -5.04 -10.59 -1.58
N GLN A 41 -6.04 -11.46 -1.40
CA GLN A 41 -6.27 -12.20 -0.16
C GLN A 41 -5.44 -13.47 -0.08
#